data_AF-A0A8J2QUB8-F1
#
_entry.id   AF-A0A8J2QUB8-F1
#
_cell.length_a   1.000
_cell.length_b   1.000
_cell.length_c   1.000
_cell.angle_alpha   90.00
_cell.angle_beta   90.00
_cell.angle_gamma   90.00
#
_symmetry.space_group_name_H-M   'P 1'
#
loop_
_entity.id
_entity.type
_entity.pdbx_description
1 polymer ?
#
loop_
_entity_poly.entity_id
_entity_poly.type
_entity_poly.pdbx_seq_one_letter_code
_entity_poly.pdbx_strand_id
1 'polypeptide(L)'
;MVAERRLALKNLRRNPTPDNLDILEKKVADARLFITKADCKSWQSFCNNINENTTVIDMWHKMQWMKGLKRTKTCTPDDKKQELLQTLAPDFVSPSIPEFRSKNIVLEAPFTYPELYNSF
;
A
#
# COMPACT_ATOMS: atom_id res chain seq x y z
N MET A 1 -13.63 -6.08 -5.97
CA MET A 1 -13.01 -7.23 -6.68
C MET A 1 -11.65 -7.69 -6.17
N VAL A 2 -10.55 -6.93 -6.31
CA VAL A 2 -9.24 -7.41 -5.78
C VAL A 2 -9.26 -7.57 -4.26
N ALA A 3 -9.91 -6.63 -3.55
CA ALA A 3 -10.13 -6.73 -2.11
C ALA A 3 -10.97 -7.96 -1.72
N GLU A 4 -12.03 -8.27 -2.48
CA GLU A 4 -12.88 -9.45 -2.26
C GLU A 4 -12.11 -10.76 -2.49
N ARG A 5 -11.28 -10.85 -3.54
CA ARG A 5 -10.39 -12.00 -3.75
C ARG A 5 -9.44 -12.17 -2.56
N ARG A 6 -8.84 -11.09 -2.06
CA ARG A 6 -7.94 -11.12 -0.90
C ARG A 6 -8.67 -11.56 0.37
N LEU A 7 -9.91 -11.10 0.57
CA LEU A 7 -10.76 -11.49 1.67
C LEU A 7 -11.14 -12.98 1.59
N ALA A 8 -11.58 -13.46 0.43
CA ALA A 8 -11.89 -14.88 0.21
C ALA A 8 -10.68 -15.78 0.48
N LEU A 9 -9.48 -15.37 0.03
CA LEU A 9 -8.24 -16.10 0.30
C LEU A 9 -7.91 -16.13 1.80
N LYS A 10 -8.12 -15.00 2.51
CA LYS A 10 -7.94 -14.94 3.96
C LYS A 10 -8.90 -15.89 4.68
N ASN A 11 -10.16 -15.94 4.24
CA ASN A 11 -11.17 -16.80 4.83
C ASN A 11 -10.85 -18.28 4.60
N LEU A 12 -10.46 -18.67 3.38
CA LEU A 12 -10.04 -20.04 3.07
C LEU A 12 -8.82 -20.47 3.90
N ARG A 13 -7.83 -19.58 4.06
CA ARG A 13 -6.64 -19.86 4.88
C ARG A 13 -6.97 -20.05 6.36
N ARG A 14 -8.01 -19.39 6.85
CA ARG A 14 -8.48 -19.51 8.24
C ARG A 14 -9.35 -20.74 8.44
N ASN A 15 -10.18 -21.09 7.46
CA ASN A 15 -11.07 -22.25 7.49
C ASN A 15 -11.12 -22.94 6.11
N PRO A 16 -10.29 -23.97 5.88
CA PRO A 16 -10.21 -24.66 4.60
C PRO A 16 -11.38 -25.62 4.41
N THR A 17 -12.51 -25.11 3.92
CA THR A 17 -13.69 -25.92 3.54
C THR A 17 -13.89 -25.89 2.02
N PRO A 18 -14.53 -26.91 1.43
CA PRO A 18 -14.88 -26.92 0.00
C PRO A 18 -15.67 -25.68 -0.43
N ASP A 19 -16.67 -25.27 0.35
CA ASP A 19 -17.45 -24.06 0.05
C ASP A 19 -16.58 -22.78 -0.02
N ASN A 20 -15.60 -22.66 0.88
CA ASN A 20 -14.69 -21.52 0.87
C ASN A 20 -13.72 -21.56 -0.33
N LEU A 21 -13.41 -22.75 -0.85
CA LEU A 21 -12.63 -22.92 -2.06
C LEU A 21 -13.44 -22.45 -3.27
N ASP A 22 -14.69 -22.89 -3.40
CA ASP A 22 -15.60 -22.48 -4.47
C ASP A 22 -15.81 -20.95 -4.50
N ILE A 23 -15.98 -20.35 -3.31
CA ILE A 23 -16.09 -18.89 -3.18
C ILE A 23 -14.82 -18.20 -3.67
N LEU A 24 -13.63 -18.71 -3.29
CA LEU A 24 -12.37 -18.15 -3.73
C LEU A 24 -12.21 -18.27 -5.25
N GLU A 25 -12.48 -19.44 -5.83
CA GLU A 25 -12.37 -19.68 -7.27
C GLU A 25 -13.27 -18.76 -8.07
N LYS A 26 -14.53 -18.62 -7.65
CA LYS A 26 -15.48 -17.68 -8.25
C LYS A 26 -14.94 -16.24 -8.21
N LYS A 27 -14.47 -15.78 -7.05
CA LYS A 27 -13.90 -14.42 -6.91
C LYS A 27 -12.61 -14.23 -7.72
N VAL A 28 -11.83 -15.29 -7.92
CA VAL A 28 -10.65 -15.26 -8.80
C VAL A 28 -11.07 -15.14 -10.27
N ALA A 29 -12.06 -15.91 -10.70
CA ALA A 29 -12.59 -15.85 -12.07
C ALA A 29 -13.20 -14.46 -12.38
N ASP A 30 -14.04 -13.94 -11.48
CA ASP A 30 -14.64 -12.60 -11.61
C ASP A 30 -13.57 -11.52 -11.73
N ALA A 31 -12.55 -11.58 -10.86
CA ALA A 31 -11.46 -10.61 -10.89
C ALA A 31 -10.65 -10.68 -12.20
N ARG A 32 -10.40 -11.89 -12.72
CA ARG A 32 -9.69 -12.07 -14.00
C ARG A 32 -10.50 -11.48 -15.15
N LEU A 33 -11.79 -11.80 -15.24
CA LEU A 33 -12.68 -11.25 -16.26
C LEU A 33 -12.69 -9.72 -16.24
N PHE A 34 -12.78 -9.13 -15.05
CA PHE A 34 -12.77 -7.67 -14.92
C PHE A 34 -11.44 -7.04 -15.32
N ILE A 35 -10.31 -7.64 -14.93
CA ILE A 35 -8.98 -7.17 -15.34
C ILE A 35 -8.89 -7.20 -16.87
N THR A 36 -9.24 -8.32 -17.51
CA THR A 36 -9.20 -8.41 -18.98
C THR A 36 -10.09 -7.37 -19.64
N LYS A 37 -11.31 -7.15 -19.13
CA LYS A 37 -12.21 -6.11 -19.66
C LYS A 37 -11.64 -4.70 -19.49
N ALA A 38 -11.02 -4.41 -18.35
CA ALA A 38 -10.36 -3.14 -18.09
C ALA A 38 -9.14 -2.93 -19.00
N ASP A 39 -8.35 -3.96 -19.24
CA ASP A 39 -7.19 -3.93 -20.14
C ASP A 39 -7.64 -3.68 -21.59
N CYS A 40 -8.65 -4.41 -22.08
CA CYS A 40 -9.23 -4.17 -23.40
C CYS A 40 -9.74 -2.73 -23.56
N LYS A 41 -10.46 -2.21 -22.54
CA LYS A 41 -10.95 -0.83 -22.56
C LYS A 41 -9.80 0.18 -22.51
N SER A 42 -8.74 -0.09 -21.74
CA SER A 42 -7.54 0.75 -21.69
C SER A 42 -6.84 0.80 -23.04
N TRP A 43 -6.73 -0.34 -23.72
CA TRP A 43 -6.14 -0.42 -25.04
C TRP A 43 -6.96 0.32 -26.09
N GLN A 44 -8.27 0.11 -26.12
CA GLN A 44 -9.16 0.82 -27.04
C GLN A 44 -9.11 2.33 -26.82
N SER A 45 -9.11 2.77 -25.55
CA SER A 45 -8.94 4.18 -25.20
C SER A 45 -7.60 4.72 -25.68
N PHE A 46 -6.51 3.96 -25.54
CA PHE A 46 -5.21 4.35 -26.05
C PHE A 46 -5.23 4.52 -27.57
N CYS A 47 -5.74 3.53 -28.32
CA CYS A 47 -5.85 3.60 -29.78
C CYS A 47 -6.67 4.80 -30.26
N ASN A 48 -7.78 5.12 -29.58
CA ASN A 48 -8.63 6.25 -29.93
C ASN A 48 -7.99 7.62 -29.64
N ASN A 49 -6.97 7.66 -28.78
CA ASN A 49 -6.27 8.89 -28.38
C ASN A 49 -4.87 9.00 -29.01
N ILE A 50 -4.53 8.16 -29.99
CA ILE A 50 -3.27 8.29 -30.74
C ILE A 50 -3.32 9.60 -31.54
N ASN A 51 -2.33 10.45 -31.32
CA ASN A 51 -2.17 11.74 -31.99
C ASN A 51 -0.73 11.90 -32.52
N GLU A 52 -0.46 13.01 -33.19
CA GLU A 52 0.86 13.32 -33.78
C GLU A 52 2.00 13.36 -32.75
N ASN A 53 1.69 13.59 -31.47
CA ASN A 53 2.67 13.62 -30.39
C ASN A 53 2.99 12.22 -29.84
N THR A 54 2.24 11.18 -30.24
CA THR A 54 2.45 9.82 -29.76
C THR A 54 3.63 9.20 -30.49
N THR A 55 4.72 8.93 -29.76
CA THR A 55 5.92 8.36 -30.37
C THR A 55 5.76 6.86 -30.61
N VAL A 56 6.53 6.33 -31.57
CA VAL A 56 6.64 4.87 -31.81
C VAL A 56 7.06 4.13 -30.53
N ILE A 57 7.89 4.77 -29.70
CA ILE A 57 8.35 4.21 -28.42
C ILE A 57 7.19 4.06 -27.43
N ASP A 58 6.30 5.06 -27.35
CA ASP A 58 5.13 5.01 -26.46
C ASP A 58 4.14 3.93 -26.88
N MET A 59 3.91 3.78 -28.20
CA MET A 59 3.11 2.69 -28.75
C MET A 59 3.70 1.33 -28.40
N TRP A 60 5.01 1.17 -28.60
CA TRP A 60 5.72 -0.06 -28.27
C TRP A 60 5.63 -0.40 -26.78
N HIS A 61 5.85 0.57 -25.90
CA HIS A 61 5.71 0.37 -24.46
C HIS A 61 4.29 -0.06 -24.07
N LYS A 62 3.27 0.56 -24.65
CA LYS A 62 1.88 0.20 -24.38
C LYS A 62 1.55 -1.21 -24.89
N MET A 63 2.03 -1.60 -26.06
CA MET A 63 1.90 -2.96 -26.60
C MET A 63 2.58 -4.00 -25.70
N GLN A 64 3.81 -3.72 -25.24
CA GLN A 64 4.52 -4.61 -24.33
C GLN A 64 3.77 -4.80 -23.02
N TRP A 65 3.23 -3.71 -22.45
CA TRP A 65 2.41 -3.76 -21.23
C TRP A 65 1.17 -4.64 -21.42
N MET A 66 0.44 -4.47 -22.54
CA MET A 66 -0.74 -5.27 -22.87
C MET A 66 -0.43 -6.76 -23.06
N LYS A 67 0.76 -7.08 -23.61
CA LYS A 67 1.23 -8.47 -23.75
C LYS A 67 1.59 -9.12 -22.41
N GLY A 68 1.53 -8.38 -21.30
CA GLY A 68 1.95 -8.85 -19.98
C GLY A 68 3.46 -8.94 -19.83
N LEU A 69 4.23 -8.33 -20.74
CA LEU A 69 5.67 -8.19 -20.61
C LEU A 69 5.93 -7.14 -19.53
N LYS A 70 5.96 -7.59 -18.27
CA LYS A 70 6.33 -6.74 -17.16
C LYS A 70 7.75 -6.28 -17.45
N ARG A 71 7.98 -4.96 -17.44
CA ARG A 71 9.34 -4.42 -17.35
C ARG A 71 10.00 -5.20 -16.22
N THR A 72 11.10 -5.89 -16.53
CA THR A 72 11.99 -6.39 -15.50
C THR A 72 12.19 -5.21 -14.58
N LYS A 73 11.76 -5.34 -13.31
CA LYS A 73 12.03 -4.30 -12.33
C LYS A 73 13.51 -4.05 -12.47
N THR A 74 13.91 -2.87 -12.90
CA THR A 74 15.30 -2.44 -12.85
C THR A 74 15.67 -2.60 -11.39
N CYS A 75 16.40 -3.67 -11.08
CA CYS A 75 16.93 -3.87 -9.76
C CYS A 75 17.84 -2.67 -9.57
N THR A 76 17.44 -1.74 -8.72
CA THR A 76 18.33 -0.66 -8.31
C THR A 76 19.60 -1.35 -7.82
N PRO A 77 20.79 -0.99 -8.33
CA PRO A 77 22.03 -1.57 -7.83
C PRO A 77 22.07 -1.35 -6.31
N ASP A 78 22.55 -2.35 -5.56
CA ASP A 78 22.45 -2.35 -4.10
C ASP A 78 23.12 -1.12 -3.48
N ASP A 79 24.19 -0.60 -4.09
CA ASP A 79 24.87 0.63 -3.69
C ASP A 79 23.90 1.82 -3.60
N LYS A 80 23.02 1.99 -4.62
CA LYS A 80 22.03 3.08 -4.64
C LYS A 80 20.92 2.87 -3.60
N LYS A 81 20.61 1.62 -3.27
CA LYS A 81 19.63 1.33 -2.20
C LYS A 81 20.23 1.68 -0.85
N GLN A 82 21.50 1.33 -0.63
CA GLN A 82 22.20 1.58 0.61
C GLN A 82 22.43 3.08 0.85
N GLU A 83 22.81 3.82 -0.19
CA GLU A 83 22.94 5.29 -0.15
C GLU A 83 21.60 5.97 0.20
N LEU A 84 20.51 5.52 -0.43
CA LEU A 84 19.16 6.02 -0.13
C LEU A 84 18.75 5.73 1.31
N LEU A 85 19.02 4.52 1.81
CA LEU A 85 18.72 4.12 3.19
C LEU A 85 19.50 4.98 4.19
N GLN A 86 20.80 5.20 3.96
CA GLN A 86 21.63 6.06 4.81
C GLN A 86 21.16 7.52 4.81
N THR A 87 20.62 8.00 3.69
CA THR A 87 20.08 9.37 3.61
C THR A 87 18.77 9.51 4.39
N LEU A 88 17.88 8.51 4.29
CA LEU A 88 16.55 8.54 4.91
C LEU A 88 16.58 8.17 6.40
N ALA A 89 17.50 7.29 6.78
CA ALA A 89 17.63 6.74 8.12
C ALA A 89 19.13 6.61 8.43
N PRO A 90 19.82 7.71 8.73
CA PRO A 90 21.22 7.65 9.14
C PRO A 90 21.35 6.84 10.42
N ASP A 91 22.41 6.03 10.52
CA ASP A 91 22.65 5.12 11.64
C ASP A 91 22.73 5.85 13.00
N PHE A 92 23.00 7.15 12.97
CA PHE A 92 23.03 8.00 14.14
C PHE A 92 22.30 9.32 13.86
N VAL A 93 21.30 9.61 14.68
CA VAL A 93 20.66 10.93 14.78
C VAL A 93 20.88 11.42 16.20
N SER A 94 21.50 12.58 16.38
CA SER A 94 21.49 13.24 17.69
C SER A 94 20.07 13.73 17.95
N PRO A 95 19.33 13.16 18.92
CA PRO A 95 18.00 13.65 19.22
C PRO A 95 18.12 15.08 19.75
N SER A 96 17.39 16.01 19.16
CA SER A 96 17.21 17.32 19.78
C SER A 96 16.46 17.11 21.09
N ILE A 97 17.07 17.48 22.22
CA ILE A 97 16.40 17.42 23.52
C ILE A 97 15.21 18.39 23.43
N PRO A 98 13.96 17.92 23.53
CA PRO A 98 12.82 18.83 23.50
C PRO A 98 12.88 19.73 24.73
N GLU A 99 12.79 21.04 24.53
CA GLU A 99 12.70 21.99 25.63
C GLU A 99 11.33 21.80 26.30
N PHE A 100 11.32 21.23 27.51
CA PHE A 100 10.09 21.08 28.28
C PHE A 100 9.67 22.43 28.86
N ARG A 101 8.73 23.10 28.18
CA ARG A 101 8.07 24.31 28.68
C ARG A 101 6.69 23.96 29.25
N SER A 102 6.62 23.63 30.54
CA SER A 102 5.33 23.57 31.22
C SER A 102 4.88 24.96 31.66
N LYS A 103 3.58 25.24 31.54
CA LYS A 103 2.94 26.38 32.21
C LYS A 103 2.51 26.05 33.64
N ASN A 104 2.62 24.77 34.05
CA ASN A 104 2.25 24.26 35.36
C ASN A 104 3.40 24.41 36.37
N ILE A 105 3.94 25.63 36.50
CA ILE A 105 4.96 25.93 37.50
C ILE A 105 4.31 26.15 38.87
N VAL A 106 3.01 26.49 38.88
CA VAL A 106 2.22 26.72 40.10
C VAL A 106 0.99 25.84 40.07
N LEU A 107 0.82 25.01 41.10
CA LEU A 107 -0.44 24.33 41.38
C LEU A 107 -1.40 25.39 41.90
N GLU A 108 -2.36 25.84 41.08
CA GLU A 108 -3.33 26.87 41.47
C GLU A 108 -4.25 26.44 42.63
N ALA A 109 -4.34 25.13 42.91
CA ALA A 109 -5.04 24.62 44.07
C ALA A 109 -4.38 23.33 44.59
N PRO A 110 -4.42 23.08 45.91
CA PRO A 110 -4.10 21.77 46.46
C PRO A 110 -5.08 20.73 45.91
N PHE A 111 -4.57 19.65 45.32
CA PHE A 111 -5.41 18.52 44.94
C PHE A 111 -5.85 17.79 46.21
N THR A 112 -7.14 17.48 46.30
CA THR A 112 -7.68 16.58 47.33
C THR A 112 -7.91 15.22 46.67
N TYR A 113 -7.51 14.12 47.33
CA TYR A 113 -7.81 12.75 46.90
C TYR A 113 -9.00 12.22 47.72
N PRO A 114 -10.25 12.28 47.22
CA PRO A 114 -11.39 11.76 47.96
C PRO A 114 -11.35 10.22 48.04
N GLU A 115 -10.69 9.56 47.09
CA GLU A 115 -10.67 8.10 46.95
C GLU A 115 -9.83 7.38 48.02
N LEU A 116 -8.97 8.09 48.77
CA LEU A 116 -8.17 7.51 49.86
C LEU A 116 -8.93 7.38 51.19
N TYR A 117 -10.09 8.03 51.35
CA TYR A 117 -10.85 8.04 52.60
C TYR A 117 -12.05 7.09 52.61
N ASN A 118 -12.35 6.42 51.50
CA ASN A 118 -13.47 5.46 51.40
C ASN A 118 -13.07 4.01 51.73
N SER A 119 -11.95 3.81 52.43
CA SER A 119 -11.53 2.51 52.93
C SER A 119 -11.42 2.52 54.46
N PHE A 120 -12.56 2.64 55.14
CA PHE A 120 -12.79 2.19 56.52
C PHE A 120 -14.21 1.67 56.68
#